data_AF-A0A0C3QWY8-F1
#
_entry.id   AF-A0A0C3QWY8-F1
#
_cell.length_a   1.000
_cell.length_b   1.000
_cell.length_c   1.000
_cell.angle_alpha   90.00
_cell.angle_beta   90.00
_cell.angle_gamma   90.00
#
_symmetry.space_group_name_H-M   'P 1'
#
loop_
_entity.id
_entity.type
_entity.pdbx_description
1 polymer ?
#
loop_
_entity_poly.entity_id
_entity_poly.type
_entity_poly.pdbx_seq_one_letter_code
_entity_poly.pdbx_strand_id
1 'polypeptide(L)'
;MNFPALRGWLVVCRSGKTSVQEVVFNSLPPKDSFFLEATSKITKLDIDSMVAFQLWDCPGSREIEDLGVPLSYFQSIIFVLDIQDDYYSPIAHLVHLIATVAEVNPKVHLEVFVHKAEALSDEFKVEHFRHIQSRIIDELLDHPASSIMTNLPLNFYLTSVYDHTIYEAFSRVVQRLVPQLPTLENLLNTLVANSGIAKAFLFDVTCLLYVATDASPVDNASFELCCDYVQTLTSFSNLYKYAIK
;
A
#
# COMPACT_ATOMS: atom_id res chain seq x y z
N MET A 1 15.08 22.46 5.79
CA MET A 1 13.96 22.36 4.82
C MET A 1 12.68 22.25 5.65
N ASN A 2 11.76 23.20 5.50
CA ASN A 2 10.46 23.14 6.18
C ASN A 2 9.60 22.08 5.48
N PHE A 3 9.40 20.94 6.12
CA PHE A 3 8.54 19.88 5.61
C PHE A 3 7.11 20.13 6.09
N PRO A 4 6.10 20.17 5.19
CA PRO A 4 4.72 20.44 5.59
C PRO A 4 4.16 19.25 6.41
N ALA A 5 3.62 19.56 7.59
CA ALA A 5 3.06 18.60 8.55
C ALA A 5 1.84 17.79 8.07
N LEU A 6 1.37 18.05 6.84
CA LEU A 6 0.16 17.46 6.25
C LEU A 6 0.45 16.38 5.21
N ARG A 7 1.72 16.09 4.89
CA ARG A 7 2.06 15.04 3.92
C ARG A 7 2.20 13.70 4.63
N GLY A 8 1.49 12.68 4.15
CA GLY A 8 1.79 11.29 4.47
C GLY A 8 3.11 10.90 3.81
N TRP A 9 3.99 10.19 4.51
CA TRP A 9 5.28 9.78 3.97
C TRP A 9 5.32 8.26 3.94
N LEU A 10 5.46 7.71 2.74
CA LEU A 10 5.45 6.28 2.45
C LEU A 10 6.79 5.88 1.88
N VAL A 11 7.41 4.85 2.44
CA VAL A 11 8.61 4.23 1.86
C VAL A 11 8.23 2.84 1.36
N VAL A 12 8.60 2.54 0.11
CA VAL A 12 8.46 1.20 -0.46
C VAL A 12 9.85 0.57 -0.57
N CYS A 13 10.01 -0.62 -0.03
CA CYS A 13 11.26 -1.37 -0.04
C CYS A 13 11.13 -2.73 -0.73
N ARG A 14 12.22 -3.16 -1.39
CA ARG A 14 12.44 -4.43 -2.11
C ARG A 14 11.38 -4.85 -3.15
N SER A 15 11.63 -5.94 -3.90
CA SER A 15 11.19 -6.28 -5.28
C SER A 15 9.84 -5.70 -5.79
N GLY A 16 9.75 -5.26 -7.06
CA GLY A 16 8.48 -4.84 -7.69
C GLY A 16 7.97 -3.42 -7.38
N LYS A 17 8.74 -2.59 -6.68
CA LYS A 17 8.40 -1.21 -6.26
C LYS A 17 8.04 -0.30 -7.42
N THR A 18 8.90 -0.26 -8.44
CA THR A 18 8.72 0.61 -9.62
C THR A 18 7.52 0.18 -10.41
N SER A 19 7.31 -1.12 -10.60
CA SER A 19 6.09 -1.65 -11.23
C SER A 19 4.83 -1.29 -10.46
N VAL A 20 4.86 -1.41 -9.13
CA VAL A 20 3.73 -1.03 -8.27
C VAL A 20 3.45 0.48 -8.35
N GLN A 21 4.49 1.31 -8.26
CA GLN A 21 4.36 2.77 -8.34
C GLN A 21 3.83 3.21 -9.70
N GLU A 22 4.40 2.69 -10.79
CA GLU A 22 4.03 3.06 -12.15
C GLU A 22 2.61 2.58 -12.52
N VAL A 23 2.21 1.38 -12.06
CA VAL A 23 0.86 0.85 -12.31
C VAL A 23 -0.18 1.65 -11.52
N VAL A 24 0.06 1.92 -10.23
CA VAL A 24 -0.94 2.57 -9.37
C VAL A 24 -1.02 4.08 -9.61
N PHE A 25 0.12 4.76 -9.81
CA PHE A 25 0.15 6.23 -9.83
C PHE A 25 0.35 6.85 -11.22
N ASN A 26 0.98 6.12 -12.14
CA ASN A 26 1.13 6.58 -13.53
C ASN A 26 0.18 5.85 -14.50
N SER A 27 -0.71 5.00 -13.96
CA SER A 27 -1.70 4.22 -14.72
C SER A 27 -1.06 3.43 -15.88
N LEU A 28 0.17 2.94 -15.70
CA LEU A 28 0.83 2.11 -16.69
C LEU A 28 0.14 0.74 -16.77
N PRO A 29 -0.05 0.20 -17.98
CA PRO A 29 -0.56 -1.15 -18.13
C PRO A 29 0.37 -2.14 -17.42
N PRO A 30 -0.16 -3.11 -16.64
CA PRO A 30 0.65 -4.11 -15.95
C PRO A 30 1.59 -4.89 -16.89
N LYS A 31 1.21 -5.03 -18.17
CA LYS A 31 2.02 -5.68 -19.22
C LYS A 31 3.31 -4.93 -19.56
N ASP A 32 3.29 -3.60 -19.40
CA ASP A 32 4.44 -2.76 -19.71
C ASP A 32 5.39 -2.64 -18.50
N SER A 33 4.92 -3.05 -17.32
CA SER A 33 5.70 -3.04 -16.08
C SER A 33 6.91 -4.00 -16.11
N PHE A 34 6.88 -5.02 -16.96
CA PHE A 34 8.00 -5.96 -17.17
C PHE A 34 9.24 -5.27 -17.79
N PHE A 35 9.05 -4.15 -18.50
CA PHE A 35 10.12 -3.42 -19.17
C PHE A 35 10.73 -2.31 -18.30
N LEU A 36 10.30 -2.17 -17.04
CA LEU A 36 10.83 -1.15 -16.14
C LEU A 36 12.26 -1.50 -15.72
N GLU A 37 13.17 -0.55 -15.93
CA GLU A 37 14.56 -0.68 -15.49
C GLU A 37 14.66 -0.63 -13.96
N ALA A 38 15.60 -1.39 -13.39
CA ALA A 38 15.81 -1.42 -11.95
C ALA A 38 16.19 -0.04 -11.39
N THR A 39 15.48 0.45 -10.36
CA THR A 39 15.77 1.74 -9.74
C THR A 39 17.16 1.76 -9.11
N SER A 40 18.06 2.57 -9.66
CA SER A 40 19.43 2.78 -9.15
C SER A 40 19.52 3.98 -8.18
N LYS A 41 18.48 4.81 -8.12
CA LYS A 41 18.39 6.01 -7.28
C LYS A 41 17.03 6.07 -6.58
N ILE A 42 17.00 6.72 -5.41
CA ILE A 42 15.76 6.99 -4.69
C ILE A 42 14.89 7.91 -5.56
N THR A 43 13.72 7.44 -5.98
CA THR A 43 12.72 8.27 -6.66
C THR A 43 11.70 8.75 -5.63
N LYS A 44 11.31 10.02 -5.73
CA LYS A 44 10.31 10.64 -4.87
C LYS A 44 9.14 11.06 -5.75
N LEU A 45 7.96 10.53 -5.45
CA LEU A 45 6.74 10.89 -6.14
C LEU A 45 5.86 11.69 -5.19
N ASP A 46 5.67 12.97 -5.51
CA ASP A 46 4.70 13.83 -4.82
C ASP A 46 3.33 13.60 -5.46
N ILE A 47 2.40 13.01 -4.71
CA ILE A 47 1.02 12.81 -5.13
C ILE A 47 0.18 13.87 -4.45
N ASP A 48 -0.26 14.85 -5.23
CA ASP A 48 -1.16 15.90 -4.79
C ASP A 48 -2.61 15.50 -5.09
N SER A 49 -3.14 14.61 -4.26
CA SER A 49 -4.52 14.13 -4.30
C SER A 49 -5.29 14.60 -3.05
N MET A 50 -6.54 14.15 -2.86
CA MET A 50 -7.31 14.35 -1.62
C MET A 50 -6.49 14.02 -0.36
N VAL A 51 -5.59 13.03 -0.47
CA VAL A 51 -4.54 12.77 0.52
C VAL A 51 -3.22 13.12 -0.14
N ALA A 52 -2.60 14.22 0.29
CA ALA A 52 -1.26 14.58 -0.17
C ALA A 52 -0.25 13.66 0.50
N PHE A 53 0.43 12.81 -0.28
CA PHE A 53 1.50 11.98 0.24
C PHE A 53 2.70 11.95 -0.69
N GLN A 54 3.87 11.72 -0.11
CA GLN A 54 5.09 11.51 -0.84
C GLN A 54 5.49 10.05 -0.75
N LEU A 55 5.53 9.39 -1.91
CA LEU A 55 6.03 8.02 -2.04
C LEU A 55 7.54 8.05 -2.32
N TRP A 56 8.29 7.32 -1.50
CA TRP A 56 9.73 7.18 -1.60
C TRP A 56 10.05 5.75 -2.03
N ASP A 57 10.59 5.58 -3.24
CA ASP A 57 11.09 4.31 -3.72
C ASP A 57 12.54 4.11 -3.23
N CYS A 58 12.78 3.12 -2.37
CA CYS A 58 14.12 2.83 -1.88
C CYS A 58 14.79 1.72 -2.72
N PRO A 59 15.99 1.94 -3.27
CA PRO A 59 16.71 0.92 -4.03
C PRO A 59 17.03 -0.29 -3.14
N GLY A 60 16.82 -1.51 -3.65
CA GLY A 60 16.87 -2.76 -2.86
C GLY A 60 18.23 -3.12 -2.25
N SER A 61 19.29 -2.39 -2.60
CA SER A 61 20.67 -2.56 -2.14
C SER A 61 21.12 -1.58 -1.05
N ARG A 62 20.30 -0.58 -0.70
CA ARG A 62 20.65 0.41 0.35
C ARG A 62 19.80 0.19 1.59
N GLU A 63 20.44 0.33 2.74
CA GLU A 63 19.76 0.38 4.02
C GLU A 63 18.96 1.70 4.11
N ILE A 64 17.80 1.65 4.76
CA ILE A 64 16.89 2.80 4.89
C ILE A 64 17.57 3.96 5.64
N GLU A 65 18.64 3.66 6.39
CA GLU A 65 19.52 4.62 7.06
C GLU A 65 20.21 5.60 6.09
N ASP A 66 20.44 5.21 4.83
CA ASP A 66 21.04 6.04 3.78
C ASP A 66 20.04 6.99 3.08
N LEU A 67 18.77 7.02 3.50
CA LEU A 67 17.75 7.90 2.91
C LEU A 67 18.00 9.40 3.19
N GLY A 68 18.94 9.73 4.09
CA GLY A 68 19.31 11.11 4.42
C GLY A 68 18.22 11.91 5.13
N VAL A 69 17.15 11.24 5.58
CA VAL A 69 16.02 11.79 6.34
C VAL A 69 15.73 10.84 7.50
N PRO A 70 15.51 11.34 8.73
CA PRO A 70 15.28 10.45 9.86
C PRO A 70 13.94 9.73 9.74
N LEU A 71 13.93 8.46 10.13
CA LEU A 71 12.79 7.54 10.02
C LEU A 71 11.53 8.04 10.74
N SER A 72 11.70 8.97 11.68
CA SER A 72 10.63 9.63 12.43
C SER A 72 9.63 10.41 11.55
N TYR A 73 10.00 10.79 10.34
CA TYR A 73 9.09 11.49 9.42
C TYR A 73 8.12 10.56 8.70
N PHE A 74 8.44 9.27 8.58
CA PHE A 74 7.58 8.30 7.92
C PHE A 74 6.40 7.94 8.82
N GLN A 75 5.19 7.96 8.25
CA GLN A 75 3.96 7.56 8.96
C GLN A 75 3.63 6.10 8.70
N SER A 76 3.92 5.62 7.48
CA SER A 76 3.73 4.23 7.09
C SER A 76 4.93 3.76 6.26
N ILE A 77 5.34 2.50 6.45
CA ILE A 77 6.40 1.85 5.67
C ILE A 77 5.82 0.59 5.04
N ILE A 78 5.96 0.49 3.72
CA ILE A 78 5.54 -0.66 2.94
C ILE A 78 6.78 -1.49 2.59
N PHE A 79 6.79 -2.74 3.04
CA PHE A 79 7.83 -3.70 2.68
C PHE A 79 7.29 -4.72 1.71
N VAL A 80 7.88 -4.80 0.50
CA VAL A 80 7.42 -5.68 -0.56
C VAL A 80 8.27 -6.94 -0.60
N LEU A 81 7.63 -8.08 -0.40
CA LEU A 81 8.18 -9.43 -0.49
C LEU A 81 7.68 -10.08 -1.78
N ASP A 82 8.57 -10.69 -2.54
CA ASP A 82 8.18 -11.51 -3.69
C ASP A 82 7.80 -12.91 -3.18
N ILE A 83 6.60 -13.40 -3.49
CA ILE A 83 6.14 -14.72 -3.04
C ILE A 83 6.87 -15.87 -3.76
N GLN A 84 7.45 -15.61 -4.94
CA GLN A 84 8.11 -16.62 -5.75
C GLN A 84 9.59 -16.79 -5.41
N ASP A 85 10.22 -15.74 -4.89
CA ASP A 85 11.66 -15.70 -4.65
C ASP A 85 12.00 -16.19 -3.24
N ASP A 86 13.29 -16.33 -2.98
CA ASP A 86 13.80 -16.64 -1.65
C ASP A 86 13.49 -15.48 -0.67
N TYR A 87 12.56 -15.72 0.25
CA TYR A 87 12.13 -14.77 1.26
C TYR A 87 12.97 -14.79 2.56
N TYR A 88 13.93 -15.71 2.72
CA TYR A 88 14.74 -15.80 3.95
C TYR A 88 15.56 -14.53 4.20
N SER A 89 16.35 -14.09 3.22
CA SER A 89 17.13 -12.85 3.36
C SER A 89 16.23 -11.61 3.51
N PRO A 90 15.17 -11.42 2.69
CA PRO A 90 14.23 -10.32 2.87
C PRO A 90 13.55 -10.25 4.24
N ILE A 91 13.17 -11.38 4.85
CA ILE A 91 12.56 -11.38 6.18
C ILE A 91 13.58 -10.94 7.24
N ALA A 92 14.82 -11.44 7.19
CA ALA A 92 15.87 -10.99 8.11
C ALA A 92 16.11 -9.47 8.03
N HIS A 93 16.10 -8.91 6.82
CA HIS A 93 16.18 -7.47 6.62
C HIS A 93 14.94 -6.73 7.14
N LEU A 94 13.74 -7.29 6.96
CA LEU A 94 12.50 -6.73 7.51
C LEU A 94 12.58 -6.67 9.04
N VAL A 95 13.04 -7.72 9.70
CA VAL A 95 13.18 -7.75 11.17
C VAL A 95 14.15 -6.67 11.65
N HIS A 96 15.29 -6.52 10.97
CA HIS A 96 16.25 -5.45 11.28
C HIS A 96 15.66 -4.04 11.09
N LEU A 97 14.91 -3.83 10.00
CA LEU A 97 14.17 -2.59 9.74
C LEU A 97 13.15 -2.31 10.84
N ILE A 98 12.39 -3.32 11.26
CA ILE A 98 11.40 -3.16 12.32
C ILE A 98 12.08 -2.78 13.63
N ALA A 99 13.22 -3.38 13.96
CA ALA A 99 13.99 -3.04 15.16
C ALA A 99 14.45 -1.57 15.13
N THR A 100 15.03 -1.11 14.03
CA THR A 100 15.48 0.29 13.89
C THR A 100 14.32 1.29 13.93
N VAL A 101 13.20 0.97 13.28
CA VAL A 101 12.00 1.81 13.30
C VAL A 101 11.35 1.85 14.69
N ALA A 102 11.31 0.72 15.39
CA ALA A 102 10.75 0.65 16.74
C ALA A 102 11.51 1.52 17.75
N GLU A 103 12.82 1.67 17.58
CA GLU A 103 13.66 2.57 18.38
C GLU A 103 13.41 4.05 18.06
N VAL A 104 13.19 4.40 16.79
CA VAL A 104 13.06 5.80 16.35
C VAL A 104 11.62 6.31 16.48
N ASN A 105 10.63 5.53 16.06
CA ASN A 105 9.23 5.92 16.07
C ASN A 105 8.29 4.70 16.23
N PRO A 106 7.77 4.43 17.44
CA PRO A 106 6.89 3.29 17.69
C PRO A 106 5.47 3.49 17.15
N LYS A 107 5.14 4.66 16.58
CA LYS A 107 3.81 4.95 16.00
C LYS A 107 3.73 4.71 14.50
N VAL A 108 4.81 4.25 13.85
CA VAL A 108 4.81 3.97 12.41
C VAL A 108 3.94 2.76 12.13
N HIS A 109 3.11 2.85 11.08
CA HIS A 109 2.38 1.71 10.55
C HIS A 109 3.30 0.89 9.64
N LEU A 110 3.44 -0.40 9.93
CA LEU A 110 4.23 -1.31 9.14
C LEU A 110 3.32 -2.22 8.31
N GLU A 111 3.56 -2.27 7.02
CA GLU A 111 2.72 -2.98 6.08
C GLU A 111 3.60 -3.84 5.17
N VAL A 112 3.33 -5.14 5.15
CA VAL A 112 4.09 -6.12 4.38
C VAL A 112 3.23 -6.57 3.21
N PHE A 113 3.69 -6.28 2.00
CA PHE A 113 3.04 -6.70 0.77
C PHE A 113 3.72 -7.97 0.28
N VAL A 114 3.01 -9.08 0.37
CA VAL A 114 3.41 -10.33 -0.28
C VAL A 114 2.92 -10.25 -1.73
N HIS A 115 3.85 -9.96 -2.62
CA HIS A 115 3.64 -9.54 -4.00
C HIS A 115 3.88 -10.67 -4.99
N LYS A 116 3.45 -10.46 -6.24
CA LYS A 116 3.46 -11.43 -7.34
C LYS A 116 2.60 -12.68 -7.08
N ALA A 117 1.49 -12.50 -6.37
CA ALA A 117 0.60 -13.60 -6.02
C ALA A 117 -0.03 -14.29 -7.24
N GLU A 118 -0.13 -13.62 -8.39
CA GLU A 118 -0.70 -14.12 -9.65
C GLU A 118 -0.04 -15.40 -10.16
N ALA A 119 1.21 -15.66 -9.79
CA ALA A 119 1.97 -16.77 -10.34
C ALA A 119 1.72 -18.11 -9.63
N LEU A 120 1.00 -18.09 -8.50
CA LEU A 120 0.62 -19.27 -7.74
C LEU A 120 -0.87 -19.58 -7.96
N SER A 121 -1.27 -20.84 -7.82
CA SER A 121 -2.70 -21.18 -7.75
C SER A 121 -3.29 -20.78 -6.41
N ASP A 122 -4.61 -20.58 -6.33
CA ASP A 122 -5.27 -20.06 -5.14
C ASP A 122 -5.04 -20.91 -3.88
N GLU A 123 -4.93 -22.24 -4.03
CA GLU A 123 -4.59 -23.16 -2.94
C GLU A 123 -3.19 -22.88 -2.38
N PHE A 124 -2.18 -22.73 -3.26
CA PHE A 124 -0.80 -22.44 -2.86
C PHE A 124 -0.65 -21.01 -2.33
N LYS A 125 -1.41 -20.03 -2.84
CA LYS A 125 -1.35 -18.64 -2.36
C LYS A 125 -1.63 -18.57 -0.86
N VAL A 126 -2.69 -19.22 -0.39
CA VAL A 126 -3.10 -19.18 1.02
C VAL A 126 -2.08 -19.87 1.92
N GLU A 127 -1.56 -21.02 1.48
CA GLU A 127 -0.56 -21.77 2.23
C GLU A 127 0.76 -21.01 2.34
N HIS A 128 1.31 -20.52 1.21
CA HIS A 128 2.55 -19.75 1.20
C HIS A 128 2.41 -18.43 1.98
N PHE A 129 1.29 -17.73 1.82
CA PHE A 129 1.03 -16.50 2.55
C PHE A 129 1.03 -16.73 4.07
N ARG A 130 0.30 -17.76 4.53
CA ARG A 130 0.28 -18.13 5.96
C ARG A 130 1.67 -18.53 6.46
N HIS A 131 2.43 -19.27 5.67
CA HIS A 131 3.78 -19.67 6.04
C HIS A 131 4.72 -18.46 6.18
N ILE A 132 4.69 -17.51 5.22
CA ILE A 132 5.46 -16.27 5.29
C ILE A 132 5.06 -15.43 6.52
N GLN A 133 3.77 -15.31 6.80
CA GLN A 133 3.29 -14.60 7.99
C GLN A 133 3.83 -15.20 9.28
N SER A 134 3.69 -16.52 9.46
CA SER A 134 4.20 -17.21 10.65
C SER A 134 5.71 -17.02 10.79
N ARG A 135 6.47 -17.18 9.70
CA ARG A 135 7.93 -16.99 9.69
C ARG A 135 8.35 -15.61 10.14
N ILE A 136 7.69 -14.57 9.61
CA ILE A 136 7.99 -13.17 9.98
C ILE A 136 7.70 -12.97 11.47
N ILE A 137 6.59 -13.49 11.97
CA ILE A 137 6.24 -13.39 13.40
C ILE A 137 7.24 -14.15 14.27
N ASP A 138 7.65 -15.36 13.87
CA ASP A 138 8.61 -16.18 14.60
C ASP A 138 9.98 -15.47 14.68
N GLU A 139 10.51 -14.97 13.56
CA GLU A 139 11.77 -14.21 13.55
C GLU A 139 11.67 -12.89 14.33
N LEU A 140 10.49 -12.27 14.38
CA LEU A 140 10.21 -11.08 15.19
C LEU A 140 10.30 -11.38 16.69
N LEU A 141 9.81 -12.55 17.11
CA LEU A 141 9.78 -13.01 18.50
C LEU A 141 11.17 -13.44 18.99
N ASP A 142 11.96 -14.06 18.12
CA ASP A 142 13.31 -14.52 18.41
C ASP A 142 14.32 -13.35 18.54
N HIS A 143 13.99 -12.18 17.98
CA HIS A 143 14.85 -11.00 18.05
C HIS A 143 14.92 -10.43 19.49
N PRO A 144 16.10 -10.03 20.01
CA PRO A 144 16.25 -9.54 21.39
C PRO A 144 15.43 -8.27 21.71
N ALA A 145 14.98 -7.53 20.69
CA ALA A 145 14.12 -6.34 20.82
C ALA A 145 12.61 -6.66 20.74
N SER A 146 12.20 -7.93 20.85
CA SER A 146 10.82 -8.40 20.68
C SER A 146 9.80 -7.72 21.60
N SER A 147 10.21 -7.30 22.81
CA SER A 147 9.35 -6.57 23.77
C SER A 147 8.92 -5.17 23.29
N ILE A 148 9.72 -4.52 22.44
CA ILE A 148 9.41 -3.20 21.86
C ILE A 148 8.64 -3.38 20.55
N MET A 149 9.00 -4.42 19.78
CA MET A 149 8.43 -4.72 18.47
C MET A 149 7.02 -5.31 18.53
N THR A 150 6.65 -6.01 19.62
CA THR A 150 5.31 -6.59 19.82
C THR A 150 4.18 -5.56 19.85
N ASN A 151 4.49 -4.29 20.11
CA ASN A 151 3.49 -3.22 20.13
C ASN A 151 3.32 -2.53 18.76
N LEU A 152 4.14 -2.84 17.74
CA LEU A 152 3.95 -2.28 16.42
C LEU A 152 2.87 -3.05 15.64
N PRO A 153 1.84 -2.36 15.12
CA PRO A 153 0.82 -2.99 14.30
C PRO A 153 1.40 -3.33 12.93
N LEU A 154 1.75 -4.60 12.72
CA LEU A 154 2.22 -5.13 11.46
C LEU A 154 1.06 -5.76 10.68
N ASN A 155 0.78 -5.24 9.48
CA ASN A 155 -0.29 -5.73 8.61
C ASN A 155 0.30 -6.44 7.40
N PHE A 156 -0.37 -7.49 6.94
CA PHE A 156 0.04 -8.25 5.77
C PHE A 156 -1.02 -8.15 4.68
N TYR A 157 -0.56 -7.99 3.44
CA TYR A 157 -1.42 -7.89 2.26
C TYR A 157 -0.90 -8.83 1.18
N LEU A 158 -1.80 -9.61 0.59
CA LEU A 158 -1.52 -10.34 -0.63
C LEU A 158 -1.79 -9.40 -1.81
N THR A 159 -0.80 -9.19 -2.67
CA THR A 159 -0.91 -8.22 -3.76
C THR A 159 -0.41 -8.77 -5.10
N SER A 160 -1.03 -8.29 -6.17
CA SER A 160 -0.66 -8.56 -7.57
C SER A 160 -0.85 -7.27 -8.36
N VAL A 161 0.05 -6.97 -9.30
CA VAL A 161 -0.13 -5.84 -10.23
C VAL A 161 -1.17 -6.11 -11.31
N TYR A 162 -1.56 -7.38 -11.51
CA TYR A 162 -2.55 -7.77 -12.51
C TYR A 162 -3.98 -7.74 -11.99
N ASP A 163 -4.15 -7.74 -10.66
CA ASP A 163 -5.45 -7.75 -10.01
C ASP A 163 -5.68 -6.45 -9.22
N HIS A 164 -6.92 -6.21 -8.79
CA HIS A 164 -7.27 -5.02 -8.02
C HIS A 164 -6.75 -5.04 -6.56
N THR A 165 -6.14 -6.14 -6.13
CA THR A 165 -5.61 -6.34 -4.77
C THR A 165 -4.53 -5.33 -4.40
N ILE A 166 -3.73 -4.85 -5.36
CA ILE A 166 -2.74 -3.80 -5.12
C ILE A 166 -3.43 -2.48 -4.74
N TYR A 167 -4.49 -2.08 -5.46
CA TYR A 167 -5.25 -0.88 -5.15
C TYR A 167 -5.96 -1.00 -3.81
N GLU A 168 -6.48 -2.18 -3.48
CA GLU A 168 -7.09 -2.42 -2.17
C GLU A 168 -6.07 -2.27 -1.03
N ALA A 169 -4.90 -2.90 -1.17
CA ALA A 169 -3.83 -2.81 -0.19
C ALA A 169 -3.39 -1.35 0.00
N PHE A 170 -3.09 -0.63 -1.09
CA PHE A 170 -2.74 0.80 -1.04
C PHE A 170 -3.85 1.66 -0.45
N SER A 171 -5.11 1.36 -0.72
CA SER A 171 -6.22 2.11 -0.14
C SER A 171 -6.28 1.95 1.39
N ARG A 172 -6.00 0.75 1.91
CA ARG A 172 -5.86 0.53 3.36
C ARG A 172 -4.69 1.31 3.96
N VAL A 173 -3.59 1.41 3.22
CA VAL A 173 -2.44 2.23 3.64
C VAL A 173 -2.82 3.71 3.71
N VAL A 174 -3.42 4.21 2.64
CA VAL A 174 -3.82 5.62 2.52
C VAL A 174 -4.86 5.98 3.58
N GLN A 175 -5.81 5.09 3.88
CA GLN A 175 -6.76 5.27 4.98
C GLN A 175 -6.09 5.61 6.31
N ARG A 176 -4.99 4.92 6.65
CA ARG A 176 -4.25 5.17 7.89
C ARG A 176 -3.51 6.50 7.91
N LEU A 177 -3.16 7.03 6.73
CA LEU A 177 -2.55 8.35 6.59
C LEU A 177 -3.56 9.48 6.80
N VAL A 178 -4.87 9.21 6.76
CA VAL A 178 -5.92 10.22 6.91
C VAL A 178 -6.25 10.45 8.39
N PRO A 179 -5.89 11.60 8.99
CA PRO A 179 -6.12 11.84 10.41
C PRO A 179 -7.61 11.94 10.80
N GLN A 180 -8.49 12.24 9.84
CA GLN A 180 -9.93 12.43 10.05
C GLN A 180 -10.76 11.22 9.58
N LEU A 181 -10.14 10.06 9.38
CA LEU A 181 -10.79 8.84 8.91
C LEU A 181 -12.07 8.49 9.72
N PRO A 182 -12.08 8.50 11.07
CA PRO A 182 -13.26 8.09 11.82
C PRO A 182 -14.48 8.99 11.57
N THR A 183 -14.26 10.27 11.25
CA THR A 183 -15.34 11.19 10.90
C THR A 183 -15.93 10.85 9.54
N LEU A 184 -15.08 10.55 8.55
CA LEU A 184 -15.51 10.14 7.22
C LEU A 184 -16.27 8.81 7.25
N GLU A 185 -15.77 7.82 8.00
CA GLU A 185 -16.44 6.53 8.18
C GLU A 185 -17.82 6.71 8.83
N ASN A 186 -17.94 7.55 9.87
CA ASN A 186 -19.23 7.84 10.50
C ASN A 186 -20.23 8.52 9.55
N LEU A 187 -19.76 9.40 8.67
CA LEU A 187 -20.59 10.02 7.64
C LEU A 187 -21.08 8.99 6.61
N LEU A 188 -20.19 8.11 6.15
CA LEU A 188 -20.55 7.01 5.24
C LEU A 188 -21.53 6.03 5.88
N ASN A 189 -21.31 5.67 7.15
CA ASN A 189 -22.23 4.83 7.92
C ASN A 189 -23.62 5.46 8.03
N THR A 190 -23.68 6.77 8.28
CA THR A 190 -24.94 7.53 8.35
C THR A 190 -25.64 7.56 6.99
N LEU A 191 -24.88 7.72 5.90
CA LEU A 191 -25.42 7.70 4.54
C LEU A 191 -26.02 6.33 4.19
N VAL A 192 -25.27 5.26 4.46
CA VAL A 192 -25.67 3.86 4.22
C VAL A 192 -26.94 3.52 5.01
N ALA A 193 -26.95 3.84 6.31
CA ALA A 193 -28.08 3.55 7.20
C ALA A 193 -29.38 4.25 6.78
N ASN A 194 -29.31 5.46 6.22
CA ASN A 194 -30.49 6.24 5.83
C ASN A 194 -30.94 6.01 4.39
N SER A 195 -30.09 5.47 3.52
CA SER A 195 -30.35 5.41 2.07
C SER A 195 -30.64 4.01 1.55
N GLY A 196 -30.50 2.97 2.38
CA GLY A 196 -30.66 1.57 1.94
C GLY A 196 -29.58 1.12 0.96
N ILE A 197 -28.44 1.81 0.92
CA ILE A 197 -27.28 1.45 0.11
C ILE A 197 -26.60 0.25 0.77
N ALA A 198 -26.16 -0.74 -0.02
CA ALA A 198 -25.51 -1.92 0.55
C ALA A 198 -24.05 -1.66 0.98
N LYS A 199 -23.31 -0.86 0.21
CA LYS A 199 -21.89 -0.55 0.41
C LYS A 199 -21.56 0.83 -0.12
N ALA A 200 -20.72 1.59 0.57
CA ALA A 200 -20.32 2.92 0.12
C ALA A 200 -18.81 3.10 0.20
N PHE A 201 -18.22 3.55 -0.91
CA PHE A 201 -16.80 3.86 -1.03
C PHE A 201 -16.60 5.33 -1.39
N LEU A 202 -15.60 5.96 -0.77
CA LEU A 202 -15.11 7.27 -1.15
C LEU A 202 -13.78 7.11 -1.89
N PHE A 203 -13.78 7.33 -3.20
CA PHE A 203 -12.62 7.14 -4.07
C PHE A 203 -11.92 8.45 -4.45
N ASP A 204 -10.60 8.38 -4.58
CA ASP A 204 -9.85 9.25 -5.46
C ASP A 204 -9.88 8.69 -6.89
N VAL A 205 -10.42 9.47 -7.82
CA VAL A 205 -10.57 9.11 -9.24
C VAL A 205 -9.20 8.98 -9.93
N THR A 206 -8.20 9.73 -9.48
CA THR A 206 -6.89 9.80 -10.15
C THR A 206 -6.09 8.52 -9.90
N CYS A 207 -6.00 8.09 -8.63
CA CYS A 207 -5.22 6.92 -8.24
C CYS A 207 -6.07 5.64 -8.10
N LEU A 208 -7.39 5.73 -8.25
CA LEU A 208 -8.35 4.63 -8.02
C LEU A 208 -8.27 4.04 -6.60
N LEU A 209 -7.75 4.82 -5.65
CA LEU A 209 -7.65 4.41 -4.25
C LEU A 209 -8.87 4.90 -3.48
N TYR A 210 -9.43 4.07 -2.61
CA TYR A 210 -10.48 4.53 -1.70
C TYR A 210 -9.89 5.11 -0.43
N VAL A 211 -10.34 6.32 -0.10
CA VAL A 211 -9.90 7.10 1.07
C VAL A 211 -10.70 6.71 2.31
N ALA A 212 -11.96 6.30 2.15
CA ALA A 212 -12.82 5.86 3.24
C ALA A 212 -13.87 4.87 2.74
N THR A 213 -14.32 3.98 3.64
CA THR A 213 -15.41 3.03 3.39
C THR A 213 -16.33 3.01 4.60
N ASP A 214 -17.58 2.59 4.42
CA ASP A 214 -18.45 2.25 5.55
C ASP A 214 -17.94 1.01 6.31
N ALA A 215 -18.48 0.79 7.52
CA ALA A 215 -18.05 -0.23 8.47
C ALA A 215 -18.36 -1.68 8.05
N SER A 216 -19.14 -1.91 7.00
CA SER A 216 -19.34 -3.27 6.49
C SER A 216 -18.03 -3.84 5.93
N PRO A 217 -17.81 -5.16 5.97
CA PRO A 217 -16.61 -5.76 5.38
C PRO A 217 -16.52 -5.40 3.88
N VAL A 218 -15.31 -5.15 3.42
CA VAL A 218 -15.05 -4.92 1.99
C VAL A 218 -14.97 -6.28 1.33
N ASP A 219 -15.85 -6.51 0.36
CA ASP A 219 -15.81 -7.66 -0.53
C ASP A 219 -14.97 -7.32 -1.76
N ASN A 220 -14.01 -8.18 -2.08
CA ASN A 220 -13.04 -7.93 -3.16
C ASN A 220 -13.73 -7.81 -4.52
N ALA A 221 -14.76 -8.62 -4.78
CA ALA A 221 -15.50 -8.56 -6.04
C ALA A 221 -16.27 -7.23 -6.18
N SER A 222 -16.88 -6.76 -5.08
CA SER A 222 -17.56 -5.47 -5.05
C SER A 222 -16.57 -4.31 -5.28
N PHE A 223 -15.37 -4.39 -4.71
CA PHE A 223 -14.33 -3.39 -4.90
C PHE A 223 -13.80 -3.32 -6.34
N GLU A 224 -13.55 -4.49 -6.94
CA GLU A 224 -13.13 -4.64 -8.34
C GLU A 224 -14.16 -4.01 -9.30
N LEU A 225 -15.44 -4.33 -9.13
CA LEU A 225 -16.52 -3.73 -9.92
C LEU A 225 -16.57 -2.20 -9.80
N CYS A 226 -16.34 -1.65 -8.60
CA CYS A 226 -16.31 -0.21 -8.41
C CYS A 226 -15.11 0.44 -9.12
N CYS A 227 -13.93 -0.18 -9.08
CA CYS A 227 -12.74 0.32 -9.77
C CYS A 227 -12.96 0.36 -11.29
N ASP A 228 -13.45 -0.74 -11.87
CA ASP A 228 -13.76 -0.83 -13.31
C ASP A 228 -14.80 0.21 -13.73
N TYR A 229 -15.80 0.44 -12.89
CA TYR A 229 -16.82 1.45 -13.13
C TYR A 229 -16.23 2.87 -13.18
N VAL A 230 -15.36 3.22 -12.23
CA VAL A 230 -14.68 4.54 -12.21
C VAL A 230 -13.75 4.71 -13.41
N GLN A 231 -12.98 3.68 -13.77
CA GLN A 231 -12.13 3.69 -14.97
C GLN A 231 -12.96 3.88 -16.26
N THR A 232 -14.07 3.17 -16.36
CA THR A 232 -15.00 3.29 -17.49
C THR A 232 -15.56 4.70 -17.58
N LEU A 233 -16.09 5.25 -16.48
CA LEU A 233 -16.61 6.61 -16.45
C LEU A 233 -15.57 7.65 -16.86
N THR A 234 -14.33 7.51 -16.37
CA THR A 234 -13.24 8.42 -16.70
C THR A 234 -12.88 8.34 -18.19
N SER A 235 -12.80 7.13 -18.74
CA SER A 235 -12.53 6.88 -20.17
C SER A 235 -13.64 7.45 -21.05
N PHE A 236 -14.90 7.23 -20.70
CA PHE A 236 -16.06 7.79 -21.41
C PHE A 236 -16.11 9.31 -21.32
N SER A 237 -15.80 9.90 -20.16
CA SER A 237 -15.82 11.36 -19.98
C SER A 237 -14.87 12.07 -20.93
N ASN A 238 -13.68 11.50 -21.17
CA ASN A 238 -12.68 12.06 -22.07
C ASN A 238 -13.10 12.02 -23.54
N LEU A 239 -13.89 11.01 -23.95
CA LEU A 239 -14.41 10.91 -25.31
C LEU A 239 -15.42 12.02 -25.63
N TYR A 240 -16.31 12.34 -24.68
CA TYR A 240 -17.37 13.33 -24.89
C TYR A 240 -17.00 14.75 -24.47
N LYS A 241 -15.85 14.96 -23.82
CA LYS A 241 -15.36 16.27 -23.40
C LYS A 241 -15.26 17.29 -24.54
N TYR A 242 -15.04 16.81 -25.77
CA TYR A 242 -14.95 17.65 -26.98
C TYR A 242 -16.25 17.74 -27.78
N ALA A 243 -17.25 16.90 -27.49
CA ALA A 243 -18.55 16.89 -28.16
C ALA A 243 -19.51 17.95 -27.58
N ILE A 244 -19.25 18.40 -26.36
CA ILE A 244 -19.95 19.52 -25.73
C ILE A 244 -19.16 20.80 -26.00
N LYS A 245 -19.34 21.37 -27.19
CA LYS A 245 -18.96 22.75 -27.51
C LYS A 245 -20.18 23.51 -27.99
#